data_AF-X0ZJ97-F1
#
_entry.id   AF-X0ZJ97-F1
#
_cell.length_a   1.000
_cell.length_b   1.000
_cell.length_c   1.000
_cell.angle_alpha   90.00
_cell.angle_beta   90.00
_cell.angle_gamma   90.00
#
_symmetry.space_group_name_H-M   'P 1'
#
loop_
_entity.id
_entity.type
_entity.pdbx_description
1 polymer ?
#
loop_
_entity_poly.entity_id
_entity_poly.type
_entity_poly.pdbx_seq_one_letter_code
_entity_poly.pdbx_strand_id
1 'polypeptide(L)' 'MAELAYVNGVFGPLAEAKVSIEDRGFQFGDGVYEVVAAYNGRPFLLEQHVARCRRSAAAIGLEYDFD' A
#
# COMPACT_ATOMS: atom_id res chain seq x y z
N MET A 1 -16.43 11.59 3.53
CA MET A 1 -16.21 10.38 2.72
C MET A 1 -15.87 9.26 3.67
N ALA A 2 -16.36 8.04 3.43
CA ALA A 2 -15.91 6.89 4.20
C ALA A 2 -14.46 6.58 3.82
N GLU A 3 -13.58 6.47 4.82
CA GLU A 3 -12.20 6.05 4.61
C GLU A 3 -12.17 4.52 4.51
N LEU A 4 -11.59 4.00 3.44
CA LEU A 4 -11.52 2.57 3.16
C LEU A 4 -10.08 2.09 3.27
N ALA A 5 -9.92 0.85 3.75
CA ALA A 5 -8.66 0.12 3.74
C ALA A 5 -8.84 -1.22 3.02
N TYR A 6 -7.78 -1.67 2.36
CA TYR A 6 -7.67 -3.02 1.83
C TYR A 6 -6.53 -3.72 2.56
N VAL A 7 -6.85 -4.75 3.35
CA VAL A 7 -5.86 -5.50 4.13
C VAL A 7 -6.22 -6.99 4.04
N ASN A 8 -5.23 -7.84 3.70
CA ASN A 8 -5.39 -9.29 3.62
C ASN A 8 -6.59 -9.76 2.77
N GLY A 9 -6.79 -9.16 1.60
CA GLY A 9 -7.87 -9.56 0.67
C GLY A 9 -9.23 -8.92 0.93
N VAL A 10 -9.37 -8.06 1.94
CA VAL A 10 -10.67 -7.52 2.37
C VAL A 10 -10.69 -6.00 2.32
N PHE A 11 -11.71 -5.45 1.67
CA PHE A 11 -12.07 -4.03 1.78
C PHE A 11 -12.96 -3.79 3.01
N GLY A 12 -12.67 -2.77 3.79
CA GLY A 12 -13.48 -2.38 4.95
C GLY A 12 -13.23 -0.93 5.41
N PRO A 13 -13.94 -0.48 6.46
CA PRO A 13 -13.71 0.84 7.06
C PRO A 13 -12.28 0.94 7.60
N LEU A 14 -11.60 2.05 7.35
CA LEU A 14 -10.22 2.28 7.83
C LEU A 14 -10.10 2.09 9.35
N ALA A 15 -11.10 2.53 10.11
CA ALA A 15 -11.14 2.41 11.57
C ALA A 15 -11.13 0.94 12.07
N GLU A 16 -11.48 -0.02 11.22
CA GLU A 16 -11.52 -1.45 11.55
C GLU A 16 -10.30 -2.22 11.00
N ALA A 17 -9.47 -1.57 10.18
CA ALA A 17 -8.29 -2.18 9.56
C ALA A 17 -7.24 -2.54 10.61
N LYS A 18 -6.68 -3.75 10.50
CA LYS A 18 -5.71 -4.29 11.46
C LYS A 18 -4.61 -5.05 10.73
N VAL A 19 -3.39 -4.88 11.22
CA VAL A 19 -2.24 -5.74 10.89
C VAL A 19 -1.78 -6.47 12.15
N SER A 20 -0.99 -7.54 12.00
CA SER A 20 -0.40 -8.21 13.16
C SER A 20 0.58 -7.27 13.88
N ILE A 21 0.67 -7.36 15.21
CA ILE A 21 1.72 -6.67 15.97
C ILE A 21 3.12 -7.24 15.66
N GLU A 22 3.18 -8.44 15.09
CA GLU A 22 4.40 -9.11 14.63
C GLU A 22 4.72 -8.82 13.16
N ASP A 23 3.97 -7.94 12.51
CA ASP A 23 4.28 -7.48 11.16
C ASP A 23 5.67 -6.82 11.13
N ARG A 24 6.53 -7.24 10.19
CA ARG A 24 7.90 -6.73 10.07
C ARG A 24 7.95 -5.26 9.68
N GLY A 25 6.98 -4.81 8.87
CA GLY A 25 6.80 -3.40 8.53
C GLY A 25 6.50 -2.56 9.77
N PHE A 26 5.76 -3.12 10.74
CA PHE A 26 5.50 -2.45 12.02
C PHE A 26 6.69 -2.52 12.98
N GLN A 27 7.28 -3.71 13.20
CA GLN A 27 8.34 -3.89 14.21
C GLN A 27 9.70 -3.32 13.80
N PHE A 28 10.04 -3.40 12.51
CA PHE A 28 11.38 -3.10 12.02
C PHE A 28 11.41 -1.98 10.96
N GLY A 29 10.25 -1.43 10.58
CA GLY A 29 10.16 -0.49 9.47
C GLY A 29 10.48 -1.13 8.12
N ASP A 30 10.37 -2.46 8.02
CA ASP A 30 10.65 -3.24 6.83
C ASP A 30 9.46 -3.16 5.85
N GLY A 31 9.30 -1.99 5.22
CA GLY A 31 8.18 -1.70 4.35
C GLY A 31 8.43 -0.49 3.46
N VAL A 32 7.65 -0.37 2.40
CA VAL A 32 7.61 0.80 1.50
C VAL A 32 6.20 1.36 1.44
N TYR A 33 6.08 2.65 1.14
CA TYR A 33 4.78 3.29 0.93
C TYR A 33 4.78 4.08 -0.38
N GLU A 34 3.58 4.31 -0.89
CA GLU A 34 3.33 5.14 -2.06
C GLU A 34 2.00 5.88 -1.87
N VAL A 35 1.88 7.08 -2.46
CA VAL A 35 0.66 7.90 -2.38
C VAL A 35 0.32 8.40 -3.77
N VAL A 36 -0.92 8.12 -4.22
CA VAL A 36 -1.43 8.54 -5.53
C VAL A 36 -2.58 9.51 -5.32
N ALA A 37 -2.46 10.72 -5.85
CA ALA A 37 -3.57 11.67 -5.86
C ALA A 37 -4.61 11.27 -6.92
N ALA A 38 -5.89 11.40 -6.59
CA ALA A 38 -6.98 11.23 -7.55
C ALA A 38 -7.75 12.54 -7.71
N TYR A 39 -7.97 12.95 -8.96
CA TYR A 39 -8.74 14.13 -9.31
C TYR A 39 -9.95 13.71 -10.13
N ASN A 40 -11.16 14.12 -9.73
CA ASN A 40 -12.41 13.75 -10.40
C ASN A 40 -12.54 12.24 -10.66
N GLY A 41 -12.18 11.42 -9.66
CA GLY A 41 -12.22 9.96 -9.74
C GLY A 41 -11.14 9.33 -10.62
N ARG A 42 -10.15 10.10 -11.09
CA ARG A 42 -9.04 9.61 -11.91
C ARG A 42 -7.71 9.70 -11.16
N PRO A 43 -7.03 8.58 -10.91
CA PRO A 43 -5.67 8.58 -10.38
C PRO A 43 -4.70 9.33 -11.30
N PHE A 44 -3.84 10.16 -10.73
CA PHE A 44 -2.80 10.89 -11.46
C PHE A 44 -1.53 10.03 -11.55
N LEU A 45 -1.06 9.75 -12.76
CA LEU A 45 0.19 9.01 -13.04
C LEU A 45 0.28 7.64 -12.33
N LEU A 46 -0.84 6.90 -12.27
CA LEU A 46 -0.92 5.63 -11.53
C LEU A 46 0.18 4.65 -11.91
N GLU A 47 0.44 4.46 -13.21
CA GLU A 47 1.46 3.55 -13.71
C GLU A 47 2.86 3.91 -13.19
N GLN A 48 3.18 5.21 -13.15
CA GLN A 48 4.46 5.70 -12.66
C GLN A 48 4.61 5.48 -11.15
N HIS A 49 3.53 5.69 -10.38
CA HIS A 49 3.50 5.40 -8.94
C HIS A 49 3.66 3.91 -8.66
N VAL A 50 2.93 3.03 -9.38
CA VAL A 50 3.06 1.56 -9.24
C VAL A 50 4.47 1.12 -9.62
N ALA A 51 5.04 1.64 -10.71
CA ALA A 51 6.41 1.33 -11.11
C ALA A 51 7.43 1.79 -10.06
N ARG A 52 7.21 2.93 -9.40
CA ARG A 52 8.08 3.39 -8.30
C ARG A 52 7.95 2.50 -7.08
N CYS A 53 6.74 2.13 -6.68
CA CYS A 53 6.49 1.23 -5.56
C CYS A 53 7.18 -0.13 -5.77
N ARG A 54 7.05 -0.73 -6.96
CA ARG A 54 7.76 -1.96 -7.35
C ARG A 54 9.28 -1.83 -7.23
N ARG A 55 9.87 -0.73 -7.73
CA ARG A 55 11.32 -0.48 -7.60
C ARG A 55 11.75 -0.30 -6.14
N SER A 56 10.96 0.39 -5.33
CA SER A 56 11.25 0.59 -3.90
C SER A 56 11.20 -0.73 -3.13
N ALA A 57 10.19 -1.57 -3.36
CA ALA A 57 10.07 -2.90 -2.74
C ALA A 57 11.30 -3.77 -3.10
N ALA A 58 11.65 -3.82 -4.39
CA ALA A 58 12.82 -4.55 -4.85
C ALA A 58 14.14 -4.04 -4.24
N ALA A 59 14.28 -2.73 -4.00
CA ALA A 59 15.48 -2.15 -3.41
C ALA A 59 15.73 -2.59 -1.96
N ILE A 60 14.70 -3.05 -1.26
CA ILE A 60 14.80 -3.61 0.10
C ILE A 60 14.58 -5.12 0.15
N GLY A 61 14.49 -5.78 -1.01
CA GLY A 61 14.29 -7.23 -1.11
C GLY A 61 12.89 -7.70 -0.74
N LEU A 62 11.90 -6.81 -0.71
CA LEU A 62 10.49 -7.21 -0.55
C LEU A 62 9.92 -7.68 -1.88
N GLU A 63 9.24 -8.83 -1.84
CA GLU A 63 8.47 -9.34 -2.96
C GLU A 63 7.21 -8.49 -3.17
N TYR A 64 6.95 -8.10 -4.41
CA TYR A 64 5.77 -7.34 -4.79
C TYR A 64 4.84 -8.24 -5.63
N ASP A 65 3.98 -9.00 -4.94
CA ASP A 65 3.02 -9.93 -5.55
C ASP A 65 1.63 -9.27 -5.70
N PHE A 66 1.60 -8.16 -6.44
CA PHE A 66 0.36 -7.51 -6.87
C PHE A 66 0.31 -7.53 -8.38
N ASP A 67 -0.27 -8.61 -8.90
CA ASP A 67 -0.74 -8.79 -10.28
C ASP A 67 -2.27 -8.92 -10.34
#